data_AF-A0A8C8XXJ6-F1
#
_entry.id   AF-A0A8C8XXJ6-F1
#
_cell.length_a   1.000
_cell.length_b   1.000
_cell.length_c   1.000
_cell.angle_alpha   90.00
_cell.angle_beta   90.00
_cell.angle_gamma   90.00
#
_symmetry.space_group_name_H-M   'P 1'
#
loop_
_entity.id
_entity.type
_entity.pdbx_description
1 polymer ?
#
loop_
_entity_poly.entity_id
_entity_poly.type
_entity_poly.pdbx_seq_one_letter_code
_entity_poly.pdbx_strand_id
1 'polypeptide(L)'
;MAWSPLFLTLLAHCTGIWAQSGPNQPSSVSGALGQRVTISCTGVGSYVGWYQQIPGMAPKTIIYYDSSRPSGVPDRFSGSKSGSTGTLTITGLQAEDEADYYCSSWYSSGRAYTVVQACGEVRQKPSYSSVKRETHQQLPPQLSL
;
A
#
# COMPACT_ATOMS: atom_id res chain seq x y z
N MET A 1 -27.29 50.81 -8.72
CA MET A 1 -26.27 49.88 -8.18
C MET A 1 -26.92 48.52 -8.01
N ALA A 2 -26.91 47.71 -9.08
CA ALA A 2 -27.62 46.44 -9.15
C ALA A 2 -26.74 45.36 -9.83
N TRP A 3 -25.43 45.46 -9.65
CA TRP A 3 -24.49 44.49 -10.24
C TRP A 3 -24.08 43.37 -9.27
N SER A 4 -24.42 43.50 -7.98
CA SER A 4 -24.13 42.52 -6.94
C SER A 4 -24.71 41.11 -7.14
N PRO A 5 -25.89 40.88 -7.77
CA PRO A 5 -26.39 39.52 -7.94
C PRO A 5 -25.68 38.74 -9.06
N LEU A 6 -25.00 39.41 -10.00
CA LEU A 6 -24.27 38.75 -11.08
C LEU A 6 -22.89 38.21 -10.65
N PHE A 7 -22.30 38.77 -9.58
CA PHE A 7 -21.04 38.25 -9.04
C PHE A 7 -21.24 37.01 -8.17
N LEU A 8 -22.38 36.88 -7.49
CA LEU A 8 -22.69 35.74 -6.62
C LEU A 8 -23.04 34.46 -7.40
N THR A 9 -23.53 34.56 -8.63
CA THR A 9 -23.81 33.38 -9.48
C THR A 9 -22.55 32.79 -10.10
N LEU A 10 -21.48 33.58 -10.27
CA LEU A 10 -20.23 33.11 -10.87
C LEU A 10 -19.43 32.18 -9.92
N LEU A 11 -19.56 32.35 -8.61
CA LEU A 11 -18.93 31.47 -7.61
C LEU A 11 -19.62 30.12 -7.43
N ALA A 12 -20.81 29.92 -8.01
CA ALA A 12 -21.58 28.68 -7.86
C ALA A 12 -21.14 27.52 -8.78
N HIS A 13 -20.09 27.68 -9.59
CA HIS A 13 -19.73 26.72 -10.65
C HIS A 13 -18.49 25.86 -10.34
N CYS A 14 -18.03 25.79 -9.09
CA CYS A 14 -16.83 25.02 -8.74
C CYS A 14 -17.05 23.92 -7.69
N THR A 15 -18.14 23.14 -7.78
CA THR A 15 -18.29 21.93 -6.94
C THR A 15 -18.53 20.67 -7.77
N GLY A 16 -17.91 20.60 -8.94
CA GLY A 16 -17.61 19.32 -9.58
C GLY A 16 -16.23 18.84 -9.15
N ILE A 17 -16.06 18.36 -7.91
CA ILE A 17 -14.86 17.60 -7.55
C ILE A 17 -15.01 16.25 -8.25
N TRP A 18 -14.40 16.13 -9.43
CA TRP A 18 -14.21 14.83 -10.07
C TRP A 18 -13.22 14.04 -9.21
N ALA A 19 -13.71 13.35 -8.19
CA ALA A 19 -12.92 12.34 -7.50
C ALA A 19 -12.72 11.19 -8.49
N GLN A 20 -11.62 11.20 -9.23
CA GLN A 20 -11.13 9.96 -9.84
C GLN A 20 -10.81 9.02 -8.69
N SER A 21 -11.64 8.00 -8.48
CA SER A 21 -11.37 6.94 -7.50
C SER A 21 -10.11 6.21 -7.95
N GLY A 22 -8.98 6.49 -7.30
CA GLY A 22 -7.76 5.71 -7.49
C GLY A 22 -7.91 4.29 -6.94
N PRO A 23 -6.91 3.42 -7.19
CA PRO A 23 -6.87 2.10 -6.57
C PRO A 23 -6.95 2.19 -5.05
N ASN A 24 -7.69 1.27 -4.43
CA ASN A 24 -7.92 1.26 -2.99
C ASN A 24 -7.27 0.05 -2.32
N GLN A 25 -6.50 0.29 -1.26
CA GLN A 25 -5.76 -0.71 -0.49
C GLN A 25 -6.10 -0.62 1.01
N PRO A 26 -5.97 -1.72 1.79
CA PRO A 26 -6.04 -1.63 3.24
C PRO A 26 -4.93 -0.73 3.78
N SER A 27 -5.19 0.01 4.84
CA SER A 27 -4.21 0.92 5.47
C SER A 27 -3.07 0.18 6.16
N SER A 28 -3.30 -1.05 6.62
CA SER A 28 -2.28 -1.94 7.14
C SER A 28 -2.72 -3.40 7.05
N VAL A 29 -1.72 -4.28 6.97
CA VAL A 29 -1.89 -5.72 7.12
C VAL A 29 -0.74 -6.22 7.99
N SER A 30 -1.00 -7.18 8.87
CA SER A 30 0.00 -7.78 9.74
C SER A 30 -0.08 -9.30 9.71
N GLY A 31 1.02 -9.95 10.08
CA GLY A 31 1.12 -11.40 10.20
C GLY A 31 2.32 -11.79 11.05
N ALA A 32 2.34 -13.01 11.58
CA ALA A 32 3.50 -13.53 12.28
C ALA A 32 4.58 -14.01 11.30
N LEU A 33 5.82 -14.09 11.77
CA LEU A 33 6.94 -14.63 10.98
C LEU A 33 6.60 -16.04 10.46
N GLY A 34 6.92 -16.30 9.21
CA GLY A 34 6.63 -17.55 8.52
C GLY A 34 5.19 -17.69 8.01
N GLN A 35 4.26 -16.80 8.38
CA GLN A 35 2.89 -16.87 7.87
C GLN A 35 2.76 -16.38 6.43
N ARG A 36 1.62 -16.71 5.81
CA ARG A 36 1.20 -16.13 4.55
C ARG A 36 0.40 -14.85 4.82
N VAL A 37 0.78 -13.76 4.18
CA VAL A 37 0.04 -12.49 4.18
C VAL A 37 -0.42 -12.15 2.77
N THR A 38 -1.62 -11.59 2.65
CA THR A 38 -2.18 -11.14 1.38
C THR A 38 -2.61 -9.69 1.47
N ILE A 39 -2.18 -8.88 0.52
CA ILE A 39 -2.57 -7.47 0.37
C ILE A 39 -3.43 -7.36 -0.88
N SER A 40 -4.62 -6.78 -0.75
CA SER A 40 -5.54 -6.56 -1.88
C SER A 40 -5.51 -5.11 -2.33
N CYS A 41 -5.72 -4.91 -3.63
CA CYS A 41 -5.85 -3.60 -4.25
C CYS A 41 -7.03 -3.63 -5.23
N THR A 42 -8.11 -2.90 -4.91
CA THR A 42 -9.32 -2.85 -5.72
C THR A 42 -9.34 -1.62 -6.63
N GLY A 43 -10.17 -1.64 -7.66
CA GLY A 43 -10.26 -0.55 -8.63
C GLY A 43 -9.12 -0.53 -9.64
N VAL A 44 -8.39 -1.64 -9.82
CA VAL A 44 -7.31 -1.73 -10.82
C VAL A 44 -7.88 -1.95 -12.23
N GLY A 45 -7.14 -1.49 -13.24
CA GLY A 45 -7.51 -1.49 -14.65
C GLY A 45 -7.11 -2.78 -15.36
N SER A 46 -6.35 -2.65 -16.44
CA SER A 46 -5.85 -3.76 -17.27
C SER A 46 -4.77 -4.55 -16.56
N TYR A 47 -3.78 -3.86 -15.97
CA TYR A 47 -2.67 -4.48 -15.24
C TYR A 47 -2.48 -3.87 -13.86
N VAL A 48 -1.97 -4.67 -12.92
CA VAL A 48 -1.49 -4.24 -11.61
C VAL A 48 0.02 -4.47 -11.47
N GLY A 49 0.70 -3.51 -10.85
CA GLY A 49 2.07 -3.64 -10.38
C GLY A 49 2.13 -3.43 -8.87
N TRP A 50 3.15 -3.98 -8.21
CA TRP A 50 3.36 -3.87 -6.78
C TRP A 50 4.76 -3.35 -6.47
N TYR A 51 4.83 -2.45 -5.51
CA TYR A 51 6.06 -1.82 -5.05
C TYR A 51 6.18 -1.96 -3.54
N GLN A 52 7.41 -2.20 -3.09
CA GLN A 52 7.79 -2.24 -1.69
C GLN A 52 8.66 -1.02 -1.39
N GLN A 53 8.34 -0.28 -0.34
CA GLN A 53 9.13 0.83 0.16
C GLN A 53 9.53 0.59 1.60
N ILE A 54 10.82 0.33 1.80
CA ILE A 54 11.42 0.31 3.14
C ILE A 54 11.62 1.77 3.57
N PRO A 55 11.33 2.15 4.82
CA PRO A 55 11.56 3.51 5.31
C PRO A 55 12.98 4.01 5.00
N GLY A 56 13.09 5.20 4.39
CA GLY A 56 14.37 5.78 3.99
C GLY A 56 14.94 5.27 2.66
N MET A 57 14.28 4.34 1.99
CA MET A 57 14.65 3.83 0.65
C MET A 57 13.63 4.28 -0.41
N ALA A 58 14.07 4.29 -1.66
CA ALA A 58 13.18 4.47 -2.80
C ALA A 58 12.27 3.23 -2.98
N PRO A 59 11.01 3.39 -3.44
CA PRO A 59 10.16 2.26 -3.78
C PRO A 59 10.81 1.34 -4.81
N LYS A 60 10.76 0.03 -4.57
CA LYS A 60 11.26 -1.01 -5.47
C LYS A 60 10.10 -1.82 -6.03
N THR A 61 10.11 -2.09 -7.32
CA THR A 61 9.12 -2.99 -7.94
C THR A 61 9.35 -4.42 -7.48
N ILE A 62 8.31 -5.07 -6.97
CA ILE A 62 8.34 -6.48 -6.56
C ILE A 62 7.50 -7.38 -7.46
N ILE A 63 6.43 -6.84 -8.07
CA ILE A 63 5.63 -7.52 -9.11
C ILE A 63 5.24 -6.50 -10.18
N TYR A 64 5.25 -6.91 -11.45
CA TYR A 64 4.78 -6.15 -12.60
C TYR A 64 3.93 -7.05 -13.51
N TYR A 65 3.12 -6.45 -14.38
CA TYR A 65 2.17 -7.16 -15.26
C TYR A 65 1.45 -8.31 -14.55
N ASP A 66 0.76 -7.98 -13.46
CA ASP A 66 -0.09 -8.84 -12.62
C ASP A 66 0.64 -9.90 -11.78
N SER A 67 1.60 -10.62 -12.36
CA SER A 67 2.25 -11.78 -11.73
C SER A 67 3.74 -11.92 -12.02
N SER A 68 4.29 -11.09 -12.91
CA SER A 68 5.71 -11.17 -13.28
C SER A 68 6.58 -10.58 -12.18
N ARG A 69 7.61 -11.30 -11.78
CA ARG A 69 8.52 -10.89 -10.70
C ARG A 69 9.89 -10.51 -11.27
N PRO A 70 10.45 -9.34 -10.93
CA PRO A 70 11.80 -8.97 -11.35
C PRO A 70 12.87 -9.93 -10.80
N SER A 71 14.01 -10.03 -11.49
CA SER A 71 15.17 -10.77 -10.99
C SER A 71 15.66 -10.17 -9.66
N GLY A 72 16.04 -11.02 -8.71
CA GLY A 72 16.52 -10.60 -7.39
C GLY A 72 15.42 -10.35 -6.35
N VAL A 73 14.14 -10.38 -6.74
CA VAL A 73 13.03 -10.39 -5.79
C VAL A 73 12.78 -11.84 -5.34
N PRO A 74 12.71 -12.11 -4.02
CA PRO A 74 12.51 -13.47 -3.50
C PRO A 74 11.24 -14.14 -4.04
N ASP A 75 11.30 -15.46 -4.21
CA ASP A 75 10.21 -16.28 -4.75
C ASP A 75 8.94 -16.29 -3.90
N ARG A 76 9.11 -15.99 -2.61
CA ARG A 76 8.06 -15.82 -1.61
C ARG A 76 7.04 -14.72 -1.94
N PHE A 77 7.41 -13.75 -2.78
CA PHE A 77 6.49 -12.72 -3.29
C PHE A 77 5.80 -13.20 -4.57
N SER A 78 4.48 -13.15 -4.61
CA SER A 78 3.70 -13.47 -5.81
C SER A 78 2.56 -12.49 -5.99
N GLY A 79 2.23 -12.16 -7.23
CA GLY A 79 1.09 -11.32 -7.56
C GLY A 79 0.05 -12.05 -8.40
N SER A 80 -1.18 -11.59 -8.31
CA SER A 80 -2.27 -12.01 -9.18
C SER A 80 -3.27 -10.87 -9.38
N LYS A 81 -4.15 -11.05 -10.36
CA LYS A 81 -5.27 -10.16 -10.63
C LYS A 81 -6.51 -10.95 -11.00
N SER A 82 -7.65 -10.55 -10.43
CA SER A 82 -8.97 -11.07 -10.77
C SER A 82 -9.95 -9.90 -10.90
N GLY A 83 -10.53 -9.75 -12.08
CA GLY A 83 -11.38 -8.59 -12.40
C GLY A 83 -10.64 -7.26 -12.18
N SER A 84 -11.21 -6.41 -11.34
CA SER A 84 -10.66 -5.11 -10.92
C SER A 84 -9.91 -5.17 -9.57
N THR A 85 -9.49 -6.36 -9.13
CA THR A 85 -8.76 -6.56 -7.88
C THR A 85 -7.42 -7.24 -8.14
N GLY A 86 -6.34 -6.56 -7.77
CA GLY A 86 -5.01 -7.14 -7.67
C GLY A 86 -4.76 -7.70 -6.27
N THR A 87 -3.94 -8.74 -6.17
CA THR A 87 -3.51 -9.34 -4.90
C THR A 87 -2.00 -9.54 -4.91
N LEU A 88 -1.33 -9.09 -3.85
CA LEU A 88 0.03 -9.48 -3.52
C LEU A 88 -0.02 -10.53 -2.42
N THR A 89 0.68 -11.64 -2.61
CA THR A 89 0.84 -12.68 -1.60
C THR A 89 2.31 -12.78 -1.22
N ILE A 90 2.58 -12.72 0.07
CA ILE A 90 3.89 -12.96 0.67
C ILE A 90 3.76 -14.27 1.45
N THR A 91 4.44 -15.33 1.00
CA THR A 91 4.54 -16.57 1.77
C THR A 91 5.76 -16.52 2.68
N GLY A 92 5.71 -17.12 3.86
CA GLY A 92 6.88 -17.15 4.74
C GLY A 92 7.37 -15.76 5.14
N LEU A 93 6.46 -14.91 5.64
CA LEU A 93 6.74 -13.52 6.03
C LEU A 93 8.01 -13.41 6.89
N GLN A 94 8.91 -12.49 6.54
CA GLN A 94 10.18 -12.27 7.23
C GLN A 94 10.20 -10.90 7.91
N ALA A 95 11.16 -10.67 8.82
CA ALA A 95 11.28 -9.38 9.52
C ALA A 95 11.63 -8.26 8.54
N GLU A 96 12.38 -8.57 7.48
CA GLU A 96 12.78 -7.64 6.43
C GLU A 96 11.62 -7.25 5.49
N ASP A 97 10.47 -7.93 5.60
CA ASP A 97 9.28 -7.64 4.79
C ASP A 97 8.43 -6.50 5.40
N GLU A 98 8.81 -5.96 6.57
CA GLU A 98 8.20 -4.77 7.17
C GLU A 98 8.50 -3.52 6.30
N ALA A 99 7.49 -3.09 5.55
CA ALA A 99 7.59 -2.02 4.57
C ALA A 99 6.21 -1.44 4.23
N ASP A 100 6.19 -0.29 3.58
CA ASP A 100 5.00 0.23 2.92
C ASP A 100 4.83 -0.45 1.55
N TYR A 101 3.63 -0.91 1.23
CA TYR A 101 3.32 -1.62 -0.03
C TYR A 101 2.30 -0.84 -0.86
N TYR A 102 2.65 -0.57 -2.12
CA TYR A 102 1.81 0.20 -3.04
C TYR A 102 1.44 -0.61 -4.27
N CYS A 103 0.18 -0.55 -4.68
CA CYS A 103 -0.23 -1.01 -6.00
C CYS A 103 -0.25 0.14 -7.01
N SER A 104 0.15 -0.13 -8.25
CA SER A 104 -0.11 0.74 -9.39
C SER A 104 -1.07 0.06 -10.35
N SER A 105 -1.93 0.82 -11.00
CA SER A 105 -2.86 0.33 -12.00
C SER A 105 -2.57 0.94 -13.37
N TRP A 106 -2.68 0.15 -14.42
CA TRP A 106 -2.67 0.62 -15.80
C TRP A 106 -4.04 0.44 -16.44
N TYR A 107 -4.63 1.49 -17.03
CA TYR A 107 -5.87 1.39 -17.82
C TYR A 107 -5.53 1.39 -19.32
N SER A 108 -6.11 0.46 -20.09
CA SER A 108 -5.90 0.39 -21.55
C SER A 108 -6.74 1.39 -22.35
N SER A 109 -7.38 2.38 -21.72
CA SER A 109 -8.02 3.48 -22.45
C SER A 109 -6.96 4.52 -22.82
N GLY A 110 -6.97 5.00 -24.05
CA GLY A 110 -5.91 5.84 -24.64
C GLY A 110 -5.66 7.23 -24.01
N ARG A 111 -5.92 7.45 -22.72
CA ARG A 111 -5.55 8.66 -21.97
C ARG A 111 -5.26 8.34 -20.50
N ALA A 112 -4.11 8.86 -20.06
CA ALA A 112 -3.65 9.08 -18.69
C ALA A 112 -2.94 7.92 -17.97
N TYR A 113 -1.61 8.07 -17.87
CA TYR A 113 -0.79 7.51 -16.81
C TYR A 113 -1.23 8.15 -15.48
N THR A 114 -1.88 7.41 -14.59
CA THR A 114 -2.20 7.93 -13.25
C THR A 114 -1.31 7.22 -12.23
N VAL A 115 -0.15 7.81 -11.95
CA VAL A 115 0.46 7.62 -10.63
C VAL A 115 -0.42 8.41 -9.68
N VAL A 116 -1.26 7.72 -8.90
CA VAL A 116 -2.09 8.39 -7.89
C VAL A 116 -1.15 8.83 -6.78
N GLN A 117 -0.62 10.05 -6.89
CA GLN A 117 -0.08 10.75 -5.75
C GLN A 117 -1.27 11.04 -4.84
N ALA A 118 -1.42 10.22 -3.79
CA ALA A 118 -2.35 10.54 -2.73
C ALA A 118 -1.94 11.90 -2.17
N CYS A 119 -2.85 12.87 -2.17
CA CYS A 119 -2.73 14.05 -1.32
C CYS A 119 -2.99 13.57 0.12
N GLY A 120 -2.02 12.85 0.67
CA GLY A 120 -1.98 12.53 2.09
C GLY A 120 -1.63 13.80 2.82
N GLU A 121 -2.51 14.27 3.70
CA GLU A 121 -2.14 15.22 4.74
C GLU A 121 -0.94 14.62 5.47
N VAL A 122 0.21 15.32 5.43
CA VAL A 122 1.42 14.92 6.17
C VAL A 122 1.15 15.19 7.65
N ARG A 123 0.36 14.34 8.29
CA ARG A 123 0.31 14.28 9.74
C ARG A 123 1.59 13.60 10.19
N GLN A 124 2.41 14.33 10.94
CA GLN A 124 3.53 13.72 11.67
C GLN A 124 3.00 12.54 12.48
N LYS A 125 3.53 11.34 12.23
CA LYS A 125 3.38 10.20 13.13
C LYS A 125 4.05 10.63 14.45
N PRO A 126 3.36 10.60 15.60
CA PRO A 126 4.04 10.78 16.89
C PRO A 126 5.13 9.73 16.99
N SER A 127 6.34 10.17 17.37
CA SER A 127 7.48 9.30 17.63
C SER A 127 7.04 8.17 18.57
N TYR A 128 6.91 6.95 18.04
CA TYR A 128 6.67 5.77 18.87
C TYR A 128 7.99 5.03 19.03
N SER A 129 8.79 5.56 19.94
CA SER A 129 9.83 4.81 20.63
C SER A 129 9.21 3.56 21.27
N SER A 130 9.61 2.38 20.80
CA SER A 130 9.48 1.14 21.57
C SER A 130 10.80 0.41 21.53
N VAL A 131 11.78 0.95 22.27
CA VAL A 131 12.87 0.13 22.79
C VAL A 131 12.28 -0.63 23.97
N LYS A 132 12.03 -1.93 23.81
CA LYS A 132 11.94 -2.85 24.95
C LYS A 132 13.09 -3.84 24.85
N ARG A 133 14.06 -3.63 25.74
CA ARG A 133 15.28 -4.42 25.92
C ARG A 133 14.96 -5.89 26.19
N GLU A 134 15.79 -6.76 25.61
CA GLU A 134 15.97 -8.16 26.00
C GLU A 134 16.43 -8.26 27.46
N THR A 135 15.94 -9.28 28.18
CA THR A 135 16.72 -9.87 29.27
C THR A 135 16.63 -11.40 29.17
N HIS A 136 17.77 -12.00 28.85
CA HIS A 136 18.10 -13.41 29.09
C HIS A 136 17.73 -13.85 30.51
N GLN A 137 17.12 -15.03 30.68
CA GLN A 137 17.45 -15.93 31.79
C GLN A 137 17.07 -17.39 31.48
N GLN A 138 18.08 -18.24 31.64
CA GLN A 138 18.14 -19.70 31.53
C GLN A 138 17.37 -20.40 32.69
N LEU A 139 16.76 -21.57 32.40
CA LEU A 139 16.06 -22.51 33.34
C LEU A 139 17.02 -23.12 34.40
N PRO A 140 16.55 -23.78 35.51
CA PRO A 140 16.21 -25.22 35.42
C PRO A 140 15.16 -25.72 36.49
N PRO A 141 15.05 -27.04 36.82
CA PRO A 141 13.80 -27.80 36.85
C PRO A 141 13.18 -27.88 38.27
N GLN A 142 11.97 -28.44 38.43
CA GLN A 142 11.53 -28.89 39.76
C GLN A 142 11.00 -30.32 39.73
N LEU A 143 11.44 -31.05 40.76
CA LEU A 143 11.38 -32.48 41.01
C LEU A 143 10.02 -32.95 41.51
N SER A 144 9.79 -34.23 41.27
CA SER A 144 8.84 -35.15 41.91
C SER A 144 8.71 -35.02 43.43
N LEU A 145 7.46 -35.06 43.90
CA LEU A 145 7.00 -35.74 45.11
C LEU A 145 5.58 -36.28 44.86
#